data_AF-A0AA36MA49-F1
#
_entry.id   AF-A0AA36MA49-F1
#
_cell.length_a   1.000
_cell.length_b   1.000
_cell.length_c   1.000
_cell.angle_alpha   90.00
_cell.angle_beta   90.00
_cell.angle_gamma   90.00
#
_symmetry.space_group_name_H-M   'P 1'
#
loop_
_entity.id
_entity.type
_entity.pdbx_description
1 polymer ?
#
loop_
_entity_poly.entity_id
_entity_poly.type
_entity_poly.pdbx_seq_one_letter_code
_entity_poly.pdbx_strand_id
1 'polypeptide(L)'
;MSNITTEEIETPLIFYTIKWINPVLDYIRKNWIALFIAIVITTLVLALLDKIISPYLHEIYKRLLFYDSALGHLKDVLEMDYDVLWNQPDFCLAYLKFHEAYQTFLATARSNHAGKISKVSRYNKYAVIRMH
;
A
#
# COMPACT_ATOMS: atom_id res chain seq x y z
N MET A 1 -10.10 28.04 -50.77
CA MET A 1 -9.05 27.82 -49.77
C MET A 1 -8.94 29.12 -48.96
N SER A 2 -9.85 29.33 -48.00
CA SER A 2 -9.83 30.52 -47.14
C SER A 2 -9.18 30.12 -45.82
N ASN A 3 -8.05 30.75 -45.50
CA ASN A 3 -7.40 30.65 -44.22
C ASN A 3 -8.34 31.22 -43.16
N ILE A 4 -8.97 30.34 -42.38
CA ILE A 4 -9.70 30.70 -41.18
C ILE A 4 -8.65 31.10 -40.16
N THR A 5 -8.57 32.39 -39.89
CA THR A 5 -7.72 33.03 -38.90
C THR A 5 -7.99 32.44 -37.53
N THR A 6 -6.97 31.79 -36.96
CA THR A 6 -6.97 31.15 -35.64
C THR A 6 -7.17 32.12 -34.46
N GLU A 7 -7.22 33.43 -34.69
CA GLU A 7 -7.35 34.46 -33.64
C GLU A 7 -8.78 34.68 -33.12
N GLU A 8 -9.82 34.28 -33.86
CA GLU A 8 -11.21 34.64 -33.51
C GLU A 8 -11.88 33.64 -32.53
N ILE A 9 -11.28 32.47 -32.31
CA ILE A 9 -11.85 31.40 -31.48
C ILE A 9 -11.36 31.46 -30.02
N GLU A 10 -10.20 32.07 -29.76
CA GLU A 10 -9.62 32.11 -28.40
C GLU A 10 -10.25 33.18 -27.49
N THR A 11 -10.72 34.29 -28.06
CA THR A 11 -11.28 35.42 -27.31
C THR A 11 -12.60 35.14 -26.57
N PRO A 12 -13.62 34.43 -27.12
CA PRO A 12 -14.86 34.16 -26.38
C PRO A 12 -14.67 33.12 -25.26
N LEU A 13 -13.74 32.17 -25.43
CA LEU A 13 -13.46 31.14 -24.44
C LEU A 13 -12.75 31.71 -23.21
N ILE A 14 -11.78 32.62 -23.44
CA ILE A 14 -11.10 33.36 -22.38
C ILE A 14 -12.07 34.29 -21.64
N PHE A 15 -12.97 34.97 -22.36
CA PHE A 15 -13.97 35.83 -21.74
C PHE A 15 -14.97 35.05 -20.85
N TYR A 16 -15.39 33.87 -21.31
CA TYR A 16 -16.28 32.99 -20.52
C TYR A 16 -15.57 32.47 -19.26
N THR A 17 -14.31 32.03 -19.36
CA THR A 17 -13.55 31.57 -18.20
C THR A 17 -13.30 32.69 -17.18
N ILE A 18 -12.93 33.90 -17.63
CA ILE A 18 -12.74 35.07 -16.75
C ILE A 18 -14.04 35.45 -16.02
N LYS A 19 -15.20 35.35 -16.70
CA LYS A 19 -16.51 35.65 -16.10
C LYS A 19 -16.88 34.71 -14.94
N TRP A 20 -16.46 33.45 -15.00
CA TRP A 20 -16.65 32.47 -13.92
C TRP A 20 -15.58 32.58 -12.84
N ILE A 21 -14.35 32.96 -13.19
CA ILE A 21 -13.22 33.07 -12.27
C ILE A 21 -13.36 34.28 -11.34
N ASN A 22 -13.83 35.42 -11.82
CA ASN A 22 -13.99 36.64 -11.00
C ASN A 22 -14.88 36.47 -9.75
N PRO A 23 -16.10 35.89 -9.84
CA PRO A 23 -16.93 35.68 -8.65
C PRO A 23 -16.32 34.66 -7.67
N VAL A 24 -15.60 33.66 -8.19
CA VAL A 24 -14.88 32.66 -7.37
C VAL A 24 -13.70 33.32 -6.64
N LEU A 25 -12.92 34.15 -7.33
CA LEU A 25 -11.82 34.92 -6.73
C LEU A 25 -12.33 35.89 -5.66
N ASP A 26 -13.45 36.58 -5.92
CA ASP A 26 -14.03 37.51 -4.97
C ASP A 26 -14.57 36.76 -3.72
N TYR A 27 -15.14 35.57 -3.92
CA TYR A 27 -15.55 34.68 -2.82
C TYR A 27 -14.36 34.16 -2.01
N ILE A 28 -13.27 33.75 -2.68
CA ILE A 28 -12.01 33.31 -2.04
C ILE A 28 -11.41 34.47 -1.24
N ARG A 29 -11.39 35.68 -1.78
CA ARG A 29 -10.83 36.86 -1.11
C ARG A 29 -11.64 37.24 0.13
N LYS A 30 -12.97 37.21 0.03
CA LYS A 30 -13.88 37.50 1.15
C LYS A 30 -13.79 36.45 2.26
N ASN A 31 -13.60 35.18 1.91
CA ASN A 31 -13.60 34.06 2.84
C ASN A 31 -12.22 33.41 3.03
N TRP A 32 -11.13 34.14 2.77
CA TRP A 32 -9.78 33.58 2.72
C TRP A 32 -9.37 32.91 4.04
N ILE A 33 -9.78 33.49 5.18
CA ILE A 33 -9.53 32.95 6.52
C ILE A 33 -10.30 31.64 6.72
N ALA A 34 -11.57 31.59 6.32
CA ALA A 34 -12.39 30.39 6.46
C ALA A 34 -11.86 29.24 5.57
N LEU A 35 -11.39 29.56 4.37
CA LEU A 35 -10.73 28.58 3.49
C LEU A 35 -9.43 28.06 4.10
N PHE A 36 -8.61 28.94 4.67
CA PHE A 36 -7.38 28.52 5.35
C PHE A 36 -7.67 27.57 6.52
N ILE A 37 -8.66 27.91 7.36
CA ILE A 37 -9.09 27.07 8.47
C ILE A 37 -9.63 25.73 7.96
N ALA A 38 -10.45 25.72 6.91
CA ALA A 38 -10.97 24.49 6.32
C ALA A 38 -9.86 23.60 5.78
N ILE A 39 -8.84 24.16 5.13
CA ILE A 39 -7.66 23.42 4.66
C ILE A 39 -6.91 22.83 5.85
N VAL A 40 -6.63 23.60 6.89
CA VAL A 40 -5.92 23.13 8.09
C VAL A 40 -6.69 22.00 8.79
N ILE A 41 -8.01 22.14 8.92
CA ILE A 41 -8.86 21.08 9.50
C ILE A 41 -8.82 19.83 8.62
N THR A 42 -8.92 19.99 7.30
CA THR A 42 -8.90 18.88 6.36
C THR A 42 -7.56 18.15 6.39
N THR A 43 -6.44 18.86 6.43
CA THR A 43 -5.11 18.25 6.53
C THR A 43 -4.92 17.54 7.88
N LEU A 44 -5.44 18.10 8.96
CA LEU A 44 -5.43 17.45 10.28
C LEU A 44 -6.25 16.15 10.27
N VAL A 45 -7.45 16.18 9.68
CA VAL A 45 -8.32 15.01 9.55
C VAL A 45 -7.65 13.95 8.67
N LEU A 46 -7.06 14.32 7.53
CA LEU A 46 -6.33 13.39 6.68
C LEU A 46 -5.12 12.78 7.40
N ALA A 47 -4.36 13.57 8.17
CA ALA A 47 -3.23 13.07 8.94
C ALA A 47 -3.66 12.11 10.06
N LEU A 48 -4.78 12.40 10.73
CA LEU A 48 -5.37 11.50 11.73
C LEU A 48 -5.91 10.22 11.10
N LEU A 49 -6.57 10.33 9.95
CA LEU A 49 -7.05 9.19 9.18
C LEU A 49 -5.88 8.35 8.69
N ASP A 50 -4.81 8.92 8.18
CA ASP A 50 -3.64 8.14 7.78
C ASP A 50 -3.04 7.38 8.98
N LYS A 51 -2.88 8.06 10.12
CA LYS A 51 -2.37 7.44 11.35
C LYS A 51 -3.26 6.34 11.91
N ILE A 52 -4.59 6.47 11.80
CA ILE A 52 -5.56 5.50 12.33
C ILE A 52 -5.82 4.40 11.30
N ILE A 53 -6.03 4.72 10.03
CA ILE A 53 -6.40 3.78 8.99
C ILE A 53 -5.19 2.96 8.55
N SER A 54 -3.97 3.52 8.45
CA SER A 54 -2.76 2.80 8.04
C SER A 54 -2.54 1.47 8.78
N PRO A 55 -2.59 1.40 10.13
CA PRO A 55 -2.45 0.13 10.84
C PRO A 55 -3.64 -0.82 10.59
N TYR A 56 -4.87 -0.30 10.49
CA TYR A 56 -6.06 -1.13 10.22
C TYR A 56 -6.07 -1.69 8.80
N LEU A 57 -5.73 -0.89 7.78
CA LEU A 57 -5.59 -1.32 6.40
C LEU A 57 -4.50 -2.38 6.27
N HIS A 58 -3.36 -2.22 6.95
CA HIS A 58 -2.28 -3.21 6.91
C HIS A 58 -2.72 -4.57 7.46
N GLU A 59 -3.48 -4.60 8.56
CA GLU A 59 -4.02 -5.85 9.10
C GLU A 59 -5.10 -6.47 8.21
N ILE A 60 -5.99 -5.65 7.66
CA ILE A 60 -7.06 -6.09 6.73
C ILE A 60 -6.44 -6.64 5.44
N TYR A 61 -5.43 -5.96 4.89
CA TYR A 61 -4.72 -6.37 3.68
C TYR A 61 -4.03 -7.72 3.86
N LYS A 62 -3.35 -7.93 4.99
CA LYS A 62 -2.75 -9.22 5.33
C LYS A 62 -3.76 -10.35 5.46
N ARG A 63 -4.98 -10.03 5.91
CA ARG A 63 -6.08 -10.99 6.01
C ARG A 63 -6.68 -11.32 4.63
N LEU A 64 -6.87 -10.31 3.79
CA LEU A 64 -7.37 -10.47 2.40
C LEU A 64 -6.39 -11.24 1.51
N LEU A 65 -5.09 -11.07 1.71
CA LEU A 65 -4.06 -11.82 0.99
C LEU A 65 -3.81 -13.23 1.54
N PHE A 66 -4.62 -13.70 2.49
CA PHE A 66 -4.54 -15.06 3.04
C PHE A 66 -3.16 -15.48 3.54
N TYR A 67 -2.37 -14.55 4.10
CA TYR A 67 -1.02 -14.83 4.63
C TYR A 67 -0.99 -15.99 5.63
N ASP A 68 -2.03 -16.16 6.43
CA ASP A 68 -2.14 -17.24 7.43
C ASP A 68 -2.26 -18.62 6.77
N SER A 69 -3.03 -18.71 5.67
CA SER A 69 -3.18 -19.95 4.90
C SER A 69 -1.91 -20.26 4.11
N ALA A 70 -1.35 -19.25 3.42
CA ALA A 70 -0.13 -19.40 2.64
C ALA A 70 1.06 -19.82 3.52
N LEU A 71 1.27 -19.16 4.67
CA LEU A 71 2.33 -19.54 5.61
C LEU A 71 2.10 -20.92 6.22
N GLY A 72 0.84 -21.31 6.47
CA GLY A 72 0.50 -22.67 6.90
C GLY A 72 0.93 -23.72 5.89
N HIS A 73 0.49 -23.59 4.65
CA HIS A 73 0.85 -24.52 3.57
C HIS A 73 2.36 -24.57 3.30
N LEU A 74 3.03 -23.41 3.25
CA LEU A 74 4.49 -23.37 3.03
C LEU A 74 5.24 -24.05 4.17
N LYS A 75 4.77 -23.87 5.42
CA LYS A 75 5.34 -24.52 6.59
C LYS A 75 5.13 -26.03 6.52
N ASP A 76 3.94 -26.50 6.18
CA ASP A 76 3.65 -27.94 6.08
C ASP A 76 4.55 -28.61 5.04
N VAL A 77 4.85 -27.92 3.93
CA VAL A 77 5.81 -28.39 2.92
C VAL A 77 7.23 -28.45 3.50
N LEU A 78 7.67 -27.45 4.28
CA LEU A 78 9.00 -27.47 4.92
C LEU A 78 9.13 -28.53 6.04
N GLU A 79 8.03 -28.90 6.69
CA GLU A 79 8.01 -29.93 7.73
C GLU A 79 7.77 -31.34 7.18
N MET A 80 7.55 -31.47 5.87
CA MET A 80 7.33 -32.76 5.22
C MET A 80 8.62 -33.58 5.19
N ASP A 81 8.48 -34.88 5.43
CA ASP A 81 9.59 -35.81 5.33
C ASP A 81 9.88 -36.14 3.86
N TYR A 82 11.10 -35.82 3.45
CA TYR A 82 11.60 -35.99 2.10
C TYR A 82 12.70 -37.04 1.98
N ASP A 83 12.86 -37.94 2.97
CA ASP A 83 13.79 -39.08 3.04
C ASP A 83 14.67 -39.36 1.79
N VAL A 84 14.05 -39.76 0.67
CA VAL A 84 14.75 -40.18 -0.56
C VAL A 84 15.35 -39.00 -1.35
N LEU A 85 14.71 -37.83 -1.28
CA LEU A 85 15.08 -36.62 -2.01
C LEU A 85 16.28 -35.88 -1.40
N TRP A 86 16.57 -36.09 -0.10
CA TRP A 86 17.76 -35.50 0.56
C TRP A 86 19.09 -35.93 -0.06
N ASN A 87 19.11 -37.10 -0.71
CA ASN A 87 20.28 -37.59 -1.43
C ASN A 87 20.51 -36.91 -2.78
N GLN A 88 19.55 -36.10 -3.26
CA GLN A 88 19.66 -35.38 -4.52
C GLN A 88 20.15 -33.95 -4.26
N PRO A 89 21.35 -33.56 -4.78
CA PRO A 89 21.93 -32.25 -4.51
C PRO A 89 21.07 -31.09 -5.05
N ASP A 90 20.39 -31.30 -6.19
CA ASP A 90 19.48 -30.31 -6.78
C ASP A 90 18.27 -30.05 -5.90
N PHE A 91 17.74 -31.09 -5.24
CA PHE A 91 16.63 -30.96 -4.29
C PHE A 91 17.06 -30.18 -3.05
N CYS A 92 18.22 -30.50 -2.47
CA CYS A 92 18.75 -29.78 -1.31
C CYS A 92 18.94 -28.27 -1.60
N LEU A 93 19.45 -27.93 -2.78
CA LEU A 93 19.58 -26.53 -3.20
C LEU A 93 18.23 -25.85 -3.40
N ALA A 94 17.27 -26.54 -4.01
CA ALA A 94 15.91 -26.02 -4.17
C ALA A 94 15.22 -25.81 -2.82
N TYR A 95 15.37 -26.76 -1.89
CA TYR A 95 14.83 -26.70 -0.54
C TYR A 95 15.42 -25.52 0.24
N LEU A 96 16.73 -25.30 0.18
CA LEU A 96 17.37 -24.15 0.84
C LEU A 96 16.85 -22.81 0.29
N LYS A 97 16.73 -22.68 -1.04
CA LYS A 97 16.16 -21.48 -1.67
C LYS A 97 14.70 -21.26 -1.27
N PHE A 98 13.93 -22.34 -1.18
CA PHE A 98 12.54 -22.29 -0.72
C PHE A 98 12.44 -21.87 0.74
N HIS A 99 13.32 -22.39 1.61
CA HIS A 99 13.41 -21.99 3.01
C HIS A 99 13.79 -20.51 3.15
N GLU A 100 14.75 -20.02 2.37
CA GLU A 100 15.12 -18.60 2.36
C GLU A 100 13.94 -17.72 1.93
N ALA A 101 13.26 -18.07 0.85
CA ALA A 101 12.07 -17.36 0.39
C ALA A 101 10.95 -17.36 1.44
N TYR A 102 10.75 -18.48 2.15
CA TYR A 102 9.82 -18.58 3.26
C TYR A 102 10.19 -17.63 4.41
N GLN A 103 11.47 -17.54 4.78
CA GLN A 103 11.92 -16.61 5.83
C GLN A 103 11.70 -15.15 5.43
N THR A 104 11.95 -14.79 4.17
CA THR A 104 11.65 -13.43 3.66
C THR A 104 10.15 -13.15 3.70
N PHE A 105 9.32 -14.12 3.27
CA PHE A 105 7.87 -13.99 3.29
C PHE A 105 7.34 -13.85 4.72
N LEU A 106 7.86 -14.65 5.65
CA LEU A 106 7.56 -14.57 7.08
C LEU A 106 7.99 -13.22 7.69
N ALA A 107 9.16 -12.70 7.33
CA ALA A 107 9.63 -11.39 7.80
C ALA A 107 8.69 -10.27 7.35
N THR A 108 8.21 -10.31 6.11
CA THR A 108 7.18 -9.39 5.58
C THR A 108 5.84 -9.57 6.28
N ALA A 109 5.42 -10.81 6.56
CA ALA A 109 4.21 -11.07 7.33
C ALA A 109 4.31 -10.53 8.76
N ARG A 110 5.50 -10.59 9.38
CA ARG A 110 5.78 -10.09 10.74
C ARG A 110 6.01 -8.58 10.79
N SER A 111 6.28 -7.91 9.67
CA SER A 111 6.55 -6.47 9.65
C SER A 111 5.28 -5.65 9.91
N ASN A 112 5.38 -4.59 10.70
CA ASN A 112 4.28 -3.65 10.93
C ASN A 112 4.14 -2.66 9.76
N HIS A 113 3.17 -1.75 9.83
CA HIS A 113 2.98 -0.69 8.82
C HIS A 113 4.21 0.20 8.62
N ALA A 114 5.11 0.24 9.60
CA ALA A 114 6.39 0.96 9.56
C ALA A 114 7.57 0.11 9.03
N GLY A 115 7.30 -1.08 8.48
CA GLY A 115 8.31 -1.98 7.94
C GLY A 115 9.21 -2.67 8.97
N LYS A 116 8.96 -2.49 10.29
CA LYS A 116 9.73 -3.11 11.36
C LYS A 116 9.11 -4.45 11.77
N ILE A 117 9.94 -5.46 11.98
CA ILE A 117 9.49 -6.76 12.49
C ILE A 117 8.87 -6.58 13.88
N SER A 118 7.58 -6.87 14.00
CA SER A 118 6.86 -6.78 15.27
C SER A 118 7.21 -7.95 16.17
N LYS A 119 7.61 -7.68 17.42
CA LYS A 119 7.86 -8.71 18.44
C LYS A 119 6.59 -9.49 18.82
N VAL A 120 5.41 -8.88 18.67
CA VAL A 120 4.10 -9.44 19.08
C VAL A 120 3.26 -9.87 17.88
N SER A 121 3.91 -10.25 16.77
CA SER A 121 3.19 -10.65 15.56
C SER A 121 2.46 -11.98 15.73
N ARG A 122 1.20 -12.05 15.29
CA ARG A 122 0.42 -13.31 15.19
C ARG A 122 1.14 -14.38 14.36
N TYR A 123 1.98 -13.97 13.41
CA TYR A 123 2.73 -14.85 12.53
C TYR A 123 3.98 -15.46 13.20
N ASN A 124 4.31 -15.10 14.45
CA ASN A 124 5.39 -15.74 15.20
C ASN A 124 5.21 -17.27 15.33
N LYS A 125 3.97 -17.79 15.29
CA LYS A 125 3.69 -19.23 15.31
C LYS A 125 4.31 -20.01 14.15
N TYR A 126 4.62 -19.32 13.04
CA TYR A 126 5.26 -19.89 11.85
C TYR A 126 6.79 -19.79 11.87
N ALA A 127 7.38 -19.11 12.86
CA ALA A 127 8.83 -18.96 12.94
C ALA A 127 9.56 -20.25 13.35
N VAL A 128 8.87 -21.16 14.03
CA VAL A 128 9.41 -22.47 14.41
C VAL A 128 8.98 -23.49 13.38
N ILE A 129 9.96 -24.03 12.65
CA ILE A 129 9.83 -25.19 11.77
C ILE A 129 10.37 -26.39 12.55
N ARG A 130 9.56 -27.43 12.71
CA ARG A 130 9.98 -28.70 13.28
C ARG A 130 10.38 -29.62 12.14
N MET A 131 11.69 -29.82 11.99
CA MET A 131 12.20 -30.91 11.16
C MET A 131 12.17 -32.17 12.02
N HIS A 132 11.43 -33.17 11.58
CA HIS A 132 11.34 -34.49 12.22
C HIS A 132 12.35 -35.45 11.59
#